data_AF-A0A8J0T3L3-F1
#
_entry.id   AF-A0A8J0T3L3-F1
#
_cell.length_a   1.000
_cell.length_b   1.000
_cell.length_c   1.000
_cell.angle_alpha   90.00
_cell.angle_beta   90.00
_cell.angle_gamma   90.00
#
_symmetry.space_group_name_H-M   'P 1'
#
loop_
_entity.id
_entity.type
_entity.pdbx_description
1 polymer ?
#
loop_
_entity_poly.entity_id
_entity_poly.type
_entity_poly.pdbx_seq_one_letter_code
_entity_poly.pdbx_strand_id
1 'polypeptide(L)'
;MLSTEHEYENNIARVKAETANESSKWEKSQRFHPVFDATIGPPAVTLKTRHTSILLNITVPWEVQQSKYLKESVNKMHFRITVSQKDSEITIIQVTTSSTWNISNLTPWSQYCLGVLMNFPDIKKTSLPSSEQCVLLKDFTGATFKRNHSH
;
A
#
# COMPACT_ATOMS: atom_id res chain seq x y z
N MET A 1 -1.22 -33.33 7.10
CA MET A 1 -1.91 -32.04 7.30
C MET A 1 -1.50 -31.56 8.68
N LEU A 2 -0.38 -30.85 8.79
CA LEU A 2 0.30 -30.60 10.08
C LEU A 2 0.73 -29.13 10.15
N SER A 3 0.36 -28.51 11.28
CA SER A 3 1.16 -27.59 12.10
C SER A 3 1.29 -26.09 11.77
N THR A 4 0.27 -25.39 11.26
CA THR A 4 0.30 -23.90 11.23
C THR A 4 -0.71 -23.21 12.15
N GLU A 5 -1.71 -23.90 12.71
CA GLU A 5 -2.73 -23.26 13.55
C GLU A 5 -2.24 -22.87 14.95
N HIS A 6 -1.28 -23.60 15.53
CA HIS A 6 -0.83 -23.37 16.92
C HIS A 6 0.16 -22.20 17.10
N GLU A 7 0.82 -21.70 16.05
CA GLU A 7 1.85 -20.64 16.19
C GLU A 7 1.24 -19.22 16.33
N TYR A 8 -0.06 -19.09 16.07
CA TYR A 8 -0.80 -17.82 16.15
C TYR A 8 -1.67 -17.70 17.41
N GLU A 9 -1.56 -18.64 18.35
CA GLU A 9 -2.41 -18.68 19.54
C GLU A 9 -2.01 -17.61 20.57
N ASN A 10 -2.90 -16.62 20.76
CA ASN A 10 -3.11 -15.85 21.98
C ASN A 10 -1.86 -15.56 22.85
N ASN A 11 -1.07 -14.58 22.41
CA ASN A 11 0.10 -14.09 23.12
C ASN A 11 -0.30 -13.25 24.34
N ILE A 12 0.53 -13.28 25.38
CA ILE A 12 0.41 -12.41 26.56
C ILE A 12 1.76 -11.75 26.80
N ALA A 13 1.78 -10.43 26.88
CA ALA A 13 2.94 -9.68 27.33
C ALA A 13 2.90 -9.53 28.85
N ARG A 14 4.06 -9.41 29.49
CA ARG A 14 4.16 -9.06 30.91
C ARG A 14 5.24 -8.02 31.14
N VAL A 15 5.01 -7.11 32.08
CA VAL A 15 5.94 -6.04 32.44
C VAL A 15 6.08 -5.98 33.96
N LYS A 16 7.26 -5.58 34.44
CA LYS A 16 7.49 -5.22 35.84
C LYS A 16 8.45 -4.03 35.90
N ALA A 17 8.36 -3.23 36.94
CA ALA A 17 9.30 -2.17 37.24
C ALA A 17 10.39 -2.69 38.18
N GLU A 18 11.63 -2.27 37.95
CA GLU A 18 12.78 -2.56 38.81
C GLU A 18 13.46 -1.24 39.21
N THR A 19 13.82 -1.12 40.49
CA THR A 19 14.73 -0.10 41.01
C THR A 19 15.98 -0.77 41.57
N ALA A 20 16.95 0.01 42.07
CA ALA A 20 18.18 -0.56 42.63
C ALA A 20 17.93 -1.60 43.74
N ASN A 21 16.85 -1.43 44.51
CA ASN A 21 16.58 -2.23 45.71
C ASN A 21 15.24 -2.98 45.68
N GLU A 22 14.36 -2.72 44.71
CA GLU A 22 12.99 -3.25 44.70
C GLU A 22 12.52 -3.67 43.31
N SER A 23 11.52 -4.56 43.27
CA SER A 23 10.85 -4.98 42.04
C SER A 23 9.35 -5.06 42.25
N SER A 24 8.57 -4.58 41.28
CA SER A 24 7.10 -4.74 41.30
C SER A 24 6.68 -6.18 41.00
N LYS A 25 5.40 -6.48 41.24
CA LYS A 25 4.77 -7.68 40.66
C LYS A 25 4.74 -7.57 39.14
N TRP A 26 4.66 -8.72 38.48
CA TRP A 26 4.43 -8.80 37.04
C TRP A 26 2.98 -8.45 36.73
N GLU A 27 2.79 -7.42 35.89
CA GLU A 27 1.50 -7.11 35.29
C GLU A 27 1.42 -7.74 33.91
N LYS A 28 0.26 -8.32 33.57
CA LYS A 28 0.02 -9.02 32.30
C LYS A 28 -0.87 -8.20 31.39
N SER A 29 -0.61 -8.24 30.08
CA SER A 29 -1.53 -7.71 29.07
C SER A 29 -2.78 -8.60 28.95
N GLN A 30 -3.78 -8.08 28.25
CA GLN A 30 -4.79 -8.94 27.65
C GLN A 30 -4.14 -9.87 26.61
N ARG A 31 -4.82 -10.98 26.29
CA ARG A 31 -4.40 -11.86 25.20
C ARG A 31 -4.50 -11.11 23.87
N PHE A 32 -3.54 -11.31 22.99
CA PHE A 32 -3.53 -10.71 21.67
C PHE A 32 -2.99 -11.66 20.60
N HIS A 33 -3.43 -11.46 19.36
CA HIS A 33 -3.02 -12.19 18.17
C HIS A 33 -2.20 -11.25 17.28
N PRO A 34 -0.88 -11.46 17.13
CA PRO A 34 -0.02 -10.59 16.33
C PRO A 34 -0.54 -10.36 14.89
N VAL A 35 -1.08 -11.39 14.23
CA VAL A 35 -1.61 -11.27 12.87
C VAL A 35 -2.91 -10.47 12.82
N PHE A 36 -3.82 -10.69 13.77
CA PHE A 36 -5.17 -10.12 13.72
C PHE A 36 -5.27 -8.75 14.39
N ASP A 37 -4.54 -8.52 15.47
CA ASP A 37 -4.63 -7.29 16.26
C ASP A 37 -3.67 -6.19 15.77
N ALA A 38 -2.54 -6.55 15.16
CA ALA A 38 -1.57 -5.56 14.70
C ALA A 38 -2.05 -4.86 13.41
N THR A 39 -1.89 -3.54 13.29
CA THR A 39 -2.23 -2.85 12.03
C THR A 39 -1.12 -3.04 11.00
N ILE A 40 -1.48 -3.37 9.75
CA ILE A 40 -0.52 -3.42 8.64
C ILE A 40 -0.36 -2.00 8.06
N GLY A 41 0.87 -1.50 8.08
CA GLY A 41 1.20 -0.18 7.54
C GLY A 41 0.96 -0.07 6.03
N PRO A 42 0.83 1.16 5.50
CA PRO A 42 0.50 1.38 4.10
C PRO A 42 1.68 1.07 3.17
N PRO A 43 1.43 0.69 1.90
CA PRO A 43 2.48 0.63 0.90
C PRO A 43 2.97 2.03 0.53
N ALA A 44 4.25 2.14 0.19
CA ALA A 44 4.78 3.35 -0.44
C ALA A 44 4.49 3.29 -1.95
N VAL A 45 4.21 4.45 -2.55
CA VAL A 45 3.89 4.56 -3.97
C VAL A 45 4.66 5.70 -4.63
N THR A 46 5.04 5.49 -5.89
CA THR A 46 5.62 6.53 -6.74
C THR A 46 4.93 6.53 -8.10
N LEU A 47 4.68 7.73 -8.63
CA LEU A 47 3.94 7.93 -9.87
C LEU A 47 4.85 8.57 -10.92
N LYS A 48 4.82 8.04 -12.14
CA LYS A 48 5.43 8.66 -13.31
C LYS A 48 4.40 8.83 -14.41
N THR A 49 4.09 10.09 -14.73
CA THR A 49 3.17 10.45 -15.80
C THR A 49 3.78 10.22 -17.17
N ARG A 50 2.97 9.74 -18.11
CA ARG A 50 3.20 9.72 -19.55
C ARG A 50 2.04 10.47 -20.23
N HIS A 51 2.00 10.56 -21.56
CA HIS A 51 0.98 11.33 -22.29
C HIS A 51 -0.46 10.93 -21.90
N THR A 52 -0.82 9.64 -21.98
CA THR A 52 -2.17 9.12 -21.64
C THR A 52 -2.13 7.99 -20.61
N SER A 53 -1.06 7.92 -19.81
CA SER A 53 -0.93 6.89 -18.79
C SER A 53 -0.13 7.34 -17.56
N ILE A 54 -0.35 6.66 -16.45
CA ILE A 54 0.43 6.79 -15.22
C ILE A 54 1.08 5.45 -14.93
N LEU A 55 2.41 5.44 -14.84
CA LEU A 55 3.16 4.29 -14.33
C LEU A 55 3.25 4.42 -12.81
N LEU A 56 2.63 3.46 -12.12
CA LEU A 56 2.64 3.31 -10.67
C LEU A 56 3.69 2.27 -10.29
N ASN A 57 4.61 2.63 -9.39
CA ASN A 57 5.44 1.66 -8.68
C ASN A 57 5.03 1.62 -7.20
N ILE A 58 4.91 0.41 -6.68
CA ILE A 58 4.43 0.10 -5.33
C ILE A 58 5.57 -0.58 -4.58
N THR A 59 5.83 -0.14 -3.35
CA THR A 59 6.83 -0.74 -2.46
C THR A 59 6.15 -1.21 -1.20
N VAL A 60 6.29 -2.50 -0.92
CA VAL A 60 5.78 -3.14 0.30
C VAL A 60 6.69 -2.72 1.47
N PRO A 61 6.15 -2.34 2.64
CA PRO A 61 6.96 -2.01 3.81
C PRO A 61 7.91 -3.14 4.19
N TRP A 62 9.13 -2.81 4.59
CA TRP A 62 10.15 -3.79 4.95
C TRP A 62 9.72 -4.70 6.09
N GLU A 63 9.01 -4.15 7.08
CA GLU A 63 8.48 -4.84 8.25
C GLU A 63 7.45 -5.91 7.84
N VAL A 64 6.67 -5.64 6.79
CA VAL A 64 5.69 -6.58 6.24
C VAL A 64 6.41 -7.70 5.50
N GLN A 65 7.41 -7.37 4.67
CA GLN A 65 8.19 -8.37 3.92
C GLN A 65 8.95 -9.34 4.84
N GLN A 66 9.51 -8.82 5.94
CA GLN A 66 10.32 -9.61 6.88
C GLN A 66 9.52 -10.24 8.01
N SER A 67 8.21 -9.99 8.08
CA SER A 67 7.37 -10.55 9.12
C SER A 67 7.29 -12.08 8.99
N LYS A 68 7.73 -12.78 10.02
CA LYS A 68 7.57 -14.24 10.11
C LYS A 68 6.10 -14.66 10.08
N TYR A 69 5.21 -13.81 10.61
CA TYR A 69 3.78 -14.06 10.66
C TYR A 69 3.04 -13.79 9.34
N LEU A 70 3.59 -12.96 8.46
CA LEU A 70 2.95 -12.60 7.18
C LEU A 70 3.64 -13.24 5.98
N LYS A 71 4.73 -13.99 6.16
CA LYS A 71 5.57 -14.50 5.07
C LYS A 71 4.79 -15.23 3.98
N GLU A 72 3.85 -16.10 4.36
CA GLU A 72 3.01 -16.82 3.38
C GLU A 72 1.95 -15.90 2.76
N SER A 73 1.36 -15.02 3.56
CA SER A 73 0.32 -14.10 3.14
C SER A 73 0.84 -13.04 2.16
N VAL A 74 2.08 -12.59 2.31
CA VAL A 74 2.75 -11.66 1.39
C VAL A 74 2.85 -12.24 -0.03
N ASN A 75 3.04 -13.55 -0.18
CA ASN A 75 3.07 -14.18 -1.51
C ASN A 75 1.68 -14.32 -2.15
N LYS A 76 0.62 -14.24 -1.37
CA LYS A 76 -0.78 -14.38 -1.79
C LYS A 76 -1.52 -13.04 -1.86
N MET A 77 -0.86 -11.96 -1.45
CA MET A 77 -1.47 -10.63 -1.41
C MET A 77 -1.64 -10.05 -2.81
N HIS A 78 -2.54 -9.09 -2.92
CA HIS A 78 -2.67 -8.24 -4.10
C HIS A 78 -2.89 -6.79 -3.69
N PHE A 79 -2.55 -5.88 -4.59
CA PHE A 79 -2.81 -4.46 -4.41
C PHE A 79 -4.20 -4.12 -4.94
N ARG A 80 -4.94 -3.32 -4.18
CA ARG A 80 -6.14 -2.63 -4.65
C ARG A 80 -5.78 -1.17 -4.90
N ILE A 81 -5.87 -0.76 -6.16
CA ILE A 81 -5.55 0.59 -6.61
C ILE A 81 -6.88 1.31 -6.84
N THR A 82 -7.04 2.48 -6.24
CA THR A 82 -8.15 3.39 -6.49
C THR A 82 -7.63 4.59 -7.25
N VAL A 83 -8.22 4.89 -8.38
CA VAL A 83 -7.89 6.03 -9.24
C VAL A 83 -9.13 6.89 -9.39
N SER A 84 -9.09 8.12 -8.92
CA SER A 84 -10.16 9.11 -9.07
C SER A 84 -9.71 10.22 -10.01
N GLN A 85 -10.60 10.66 -10.89
CA GLN A 85 -10.37 11.86 -11.68
C GLN A 85 -10.93 13.06 -10.91
N LYS A 86 -10.12 14.11 -10.75
CA LYS A 86 -10.58 15.34 -10.10
C LYS A 86 -11.68 15.98 -10.96
N ASP A 87 -12.67 16.58 -10.31
CA ASP A 87 -13.82 17.25 -10.93
C ASP A 87 -14.70 16.30 -11.78
N SER A 88 -14.62 15.00 -11.50
CA SER A 88 -15.42 13.94 -12.10
C SER A 88 -15.89 12.97 -11.02
N GLU A 89 -17.03 12.34 -11.23
CA GLU A 89 -17.49 11.23 -10.36
C GLU A 89 -16.83 9.90 -10.74
N ILE A 90 -15.93 9.88 -11.74
CA ILE A 90 -15.27 8.67 -12.21
C ILE A 90 -14.22 8.21 -11.20
N THR A 91 -14.47 7.03 -10.62
CA THR A 91 -13.51 6.28 -9.82
C THR A 91 -13.31 4.89 -10.41
N ILE A 92 -12.06 4.51 -10.64
CA ILE A 92 -11.66 3.22 -11.18
C ILE A 92 -10.97 2.43 -10.08
N ILE A 93 -11.36 1.17 -9.92
CA ILE A 93 -10.68 0.22 -9.02
C ILE A 93 -9.97 -0.81 -9.87
N GLN A 94 -8.68 -0.99 -9.62
CA GLN A 94 -7.86 -2.01 -10.27
C GLN A 94 -7.23 -2.91 -9.23
N VAL A 95 -7.02 -4.18 -9.58
CA VAL A 95 -6.40 -5.18 -8.72
C VAL A 95 -5.24 -5.80 -9.47
N THR A 96 -4.09 -5.91 -8.80
CA THR A 96 -2.89 -6.49 -9.39
C THR A 96 -1.99 -7.11 -8.33
N THR A 97 -1.24 -8.13 -8.69
CA THR A 97 -0.16 -8.70 -7.87
C THR A 97 1.20 -8.09 -8.21
N SER A 98 1.29 -7.32 -9.31
CA SER A 98 2.52 -6.67 -9.73
C SER A 98 2.81 -5.41 -8.91
N SER A 99 4.06 -5.24 -8.50
CA SER A 99 4.54 -3.99 -7.87
C SER A 99 4.68 -2.84 -8.86
N THR A 100 4.57 -3.10 -10.16
CA THR A 100 4.57 -2.08 -11.22
C THR A 100 3.31 -2.20 -12.05
N TRP A 101 2.59 -1.10 -12.24
CA TRP A 101 1.31 -1.10 -12.94
C TRP A 101 1.14 0.13 -13.82
N ASN A 102 0.71 -0.06 -15.07
CA ASN A 102 0.48 1.03 -16.02
C ASN A 102 -1.02 1.28 -16.16
N ILE A 103 -1.47 2.45 -15.71
CA ILE A 103 -2.86 2.89 -15.79
C ILE A 103 -2.99 3.70 -17.09
N SER A 104 -3.55 3.10 -18.13
CA SER A 104 -3.65 3.69 -19.47
C SER A 104 -5.04 4.27 -19.78
N ASN A 105 -5.17 4.84 -20.97
CA ASN A 105 -6.43 5.42 -21.50
C ASN A 105 -6.96 6.56 -20.63
N LEU A 106 -6.05 7.34 -20.05
CA LEU A 106 -6.38 8.50 -19.24
C LEU A 106 -6.48 9.74 -20.12
N THR A 107 -7.32 10.69 -19.70
CA THR A 107 -7.58 11.93 -20.43
C THR A 107 -6.41 12.91 -20.22
N PRO A 108 -5.79 13.43 -21.28
CA PRO A 108 -4.80 14.50 -21.16
C PRO A 108 -5.38 15.74 -20.46
N TRP A 109 -4.51 16.57 -19.87
CA TRP A 109 -4.88 17.79 -19.14
C TRP A 109 -5.81 17.59 -17.93
N SER A 110 -5.97 16.35 -17.48
CA SER A 110 -6.79 16.01 -16.32
C SER A 110 -5.93 15.64 -15.12
N GLN A 111 -6.41 15.99 -13.92
CA GLN A 111 -5.78 15.60 -12.67
C GLN A 111 -6.36 14.28 -12.18
N TYR A 112 -5.50 13.35 -11.81
CA TYR A 112 -5.87 12.05 -11.25
C TYR A 112 -5.25 11.90 -9.87
N CYS A 113 -6.02 11.39 -8.91
CA CYS A 113 -5.57 11.07 -7.56
C CYS A 113 -5.62 9.56 -7.35
N LEU A 114 -4.58 9.02 -6.71
CA LEU A 114 -4.38 7.59 -6.56
C LEU A 114 -4.13 7.20 -5.11
N GLY A 115 -4.79 6.12 -4.67
CA GLY A 115 -4.53 5.45 -3.41
C GLY A 115 -4.34 3.95 -3.62
N VAL A 116 -3.46 3.34 -2.84
CA VAL A 116 -3.16 1.91 -2.92
C VAL A 116 -3.22 1.29 -1.53
N LEU A 117 -3.83 0.12 -1.42
CA LEU A 117 -3.74 -0.71 -0.22
C LEU A 117 -3.37 -2.15 -0.59
N MET A 118 -2.83 -2.88 0.38
CA MET A 118 -2.51 -4.29 0.26
C MET A 118 -3.66 -5.10 0.85
N ASN A 119 -4.13 -6.10 0.11
CA ASN A 119 -5.11 -7.07 0.55
C ASN A 119 -4.44 -8.42 0.77
N PHE A 120 -4.64 -9.02 1.95
CA PHE A 120 -4.17 -10.35 2.34
C PHE A 120 -5.39 -11.27 2.52
N PRO A 121 -5.81 -11.99 1.45
CA PRO A 121 -7.10 -12.70 1.45
C PRO A 121 -7.15 -13.89 2.42
N ASP A 122 -6.00 -14.55 2.60
CA ASP A 122 -5.84 -15.73 3.46
C ASP A 122 -6.05 -15.42 4.94
N ILE A 123 -5.63 -14.24 5.40
CA ILE A 123 -5.83 -13.76 6.77
C ILE A 123 -6.96 -12.72 6.89
N LYS A 124 -7.72 -12.50 5.80
CA LYS A 124 -8.84 -11.54 5.70
C LYS A 124 -8.48 -10.15 6.22
N LYS A 125 -7.29 -9.66 5.87
CA LYS A 125 -6.75 -8.40 6.37
C LYS A 125 -6.37 -7.46 5.25
N THR A 126 -6.47 -6.17 5.52
CA THR A 126 -6.01 -5.10 4.63
C THR A 126 -5.00 -4.22 5.34
N SER A 127 -4.08 -3.63 4.58
CA SER A 127 -3.25 -2.56 5.09
C SER A 127 -4.04 -1.26 5.22
N LEU A 128 -3.46 -0.31 5.94
CA LEU A 128 -3.79 1.10 5.76
C LEU A 128 -3.59 1.49 4.28
N PRO A 129 -4.38 2.44 3.74
CA PRO A 129 -4.15 2.97 2.42
C PRO A 129 -2.90 3.85 2.39
N SER A 130 -2.19 3.85 1.27
CA SER A 130 -1.15 4.84 0.99
C SER A 130 -1.72 6.25 1.09
N SER A 131 -0.87 7.22 1.40
CA SER A 131 -1.23 8.62 1.20
C SER A 131 -1.68 8.83 -0.25
N GLU A 132 -2.77 9.55 -0.42
CA GLU A 132 -3.26 9.87 -1.76
C GLU A 132 -2.24 10.75 -2.49
N GLN A 133 -1.89 10.35 -3.71
CA GLN A 133 -1.00 11.13 -4.58
C GLN A 133 -1.73 11.57 -5.83
N CYS A 134 -1.75 12.87 -6.08
CA CYS A 134 -2.38 13.45 -7.25
C CYS A 134 -1.34 13.91 -8.29
N VAL A 135 -1.62 13.65 -9.57
CA VAL A 135 -0.77 14.08 -10.68
C VAL A 135 -1.62 14.68 -11.79
N LEU A 136 -1.08 15.71 -12.44
CA LEU A 136 -1.66 16.29 -13.65
C LEU A 136 -1.05 15.59 -14.88
N LEU A 137 -1.89 14.99 -15.72
CA LEU A 137 -1.44 14.51 -17.02
C LEU A 137 -1.27 15.68 -17.97
N LYS A 138 -0.04 15.90 -18.44
CA LYS A 138 0.25 16.91 -19.45
C LYS A 138 0.29 16.26 -20.82
N ASP A 139 -0.25 16.96 -21.81
CA ASP A 139 -0.03 16.58 -23.20
C ASP A 139 1.41 16.91 -23.61
N PHE A 140 2.19 15.86 -23.92
CA PHE A 140 3.48 16.00 -24.59
C PHE A 140 3.31 16.00 -26.11
N THR A 141 2.54 16.94 -26.66
CA THR A 141 2.60 17.24 -28.09
C THR A 141 3.87 18.06 -28.36
N GLY A 142 4.95 17.35 -28.69
CA GLY A 142 6.16 17.93 -29.27
C GLY A 142 5.92 18.42 -30.69
N ALA A 143 5.04 19.41 -30.88
CA ALA A 143 4.93 20.15 -32.13
C ALA A 143 5.79 21.40 -32.02
N THR A 144 7.05 21.27 -32.43
CA THR A 144 7.90 22.42 -32.75
C THR A 144 7.20 23.21 -33.85
N PHE A 145 6.50 24.30 -33.49
CA PHE A 145 5.91 25.20 -34.46
C PHE A 145 7.06 25.96 -35.15
N LYS A 146 7.63 25.36 -36.21
CA LYS A 146 8.48 26.10 -37.15
C LYS A 146 7.59 27.12 -37.84
N ARG A 147 7.66 28.37 -37.38
CA ARG A 147 7.20 29.53 -38.17
C ARG A 147 8.04 29.57 -39.44
N ASN A 148 7.47 29.08 -40.54
CA ASN A 148 7.95 29.43 -41.87
C ASN A 148 7.59 30.90 -42.11
N HIS A 149 8.56 31.79 -41.95
CA HIS A 149 8.49 33.11 -42.55
C HIS A 149 9.11 33.00 -43.94
N SER A 150 8.24 32.94 -44.94
CA SER A 150 8.57 33.24 -46.34
C SER A 150 8.12 34.66 -46.63
N HIS A 151 9.08 35.57 -46.83
CA HIS A 151 9.00 36.73 -47.72
C HIS A 151 10.40 37.22 -48.05
#